data_AF-A0AAN9UWS7-F1
#
_entry.id   AF-A0AAN9UWS7-F1
#
_cell.length_a   1.000
_cell.length_b   1.000
_cell.length_c   1.000
_cell.angle_alpha   90.00
_cell.angle_beta   90.00
_cell.angle_gamma   90.00
#
_symmetry.space_group_name_H-M   'P 1'
#
loop_
_entity.id
_entity.type
_entity.pdbx_description
1 polymer ?
#
loop_
_entity_poly.entity_id
_entity_poly.type
_entity_poly.pdbx_seq_one_letter_code
_entity_poly.pdbx_strand_id
1 'polypeptide(L)'
;MPLQLDHAHEADAGRIAEIHMAAFGNNAMLQAQFPMPDIHEPLQDIIRLKALADIDDPKTTVLVVRDVPDQQQVNTSQGQDHGQDISAEDQAKLKSNRGPAIAFAKWAHPVAEGEDYAEPPWLWPERTNLDVLEGWTKKTEEAQQKALGRTPCYNGRVMEIDH
;
A
#
# COMPACT_ATOMS: atom_id res chain seq x y z
N MET A 1 18.04 -2.55 -15.41
CA MET A 1 16.76 -2.72 -14.68
C MET A 1 16.48 -1.45 -13.88
N PRO A 2 15.94 -0.42 -14.53
CA PRO A 2 15.48 0.77 -13.83
C PRO A 2 14.24 0.44 -12.99
N LEU A 3 14.25 0.89 -11.74
CA LEU A 3 13.08 0.86 -10.89
C LEU A 3 12.32 2.18 -11.06
N GLN A 4 11.02 2.09 -11.32
CA GLN A 4 10.14 3.24 -11.41
C GLN A 4 9.22 3.29 -10.18
N LEU A 5 9.18 4.45 -9.51
CA LEU A 5 8.28 4.74 -8.41
C LEU A 5 7.11 5.59 -8.93
N ASP A 6 5.88 5.12 -8.76
CA ASP A 6 4.66 5.86 -9.11
C ASP A 6 3.62 5.82 -7.98
N HIS A 7 2.60 6.68 -8.06
CA HIS A 7 1.39 6.52 -7.26
C HIS A 7 0.66 5.22 -7.62
N ALA A 8 0.11 4.56 -6.60
CA ALA A 8 -0.74 3.40 -6.80
C ALA A 8 -2.08 3.79 -7.43
N HIS A 9 -2.60 2.89 -8.25
CA HIS A 9 -3.93 2.96 -8.80
C HIS A 9 -4.75 1.76 -8.35
N GLU A 10 -6.07 1.83 -8.50
CA GLU A 10 -6.99 0.75 -8.09
C GLU A 10 -6.59 -0.63 -8.66
N ALA A 11 -6.04 -0.65 -9.89
CA ALA A 11 -5.55 -1.86 -10.54
C ALA A 11 -4.36 -2.53 -9.79
N ASP A 12 -3.62 -1.76 -8.99
CA ASP A 12 -2.50 -2.26 -8.19
C ASP A 12 -2.97 -2.95 -6.90
N ALA A 13 -4.21 -2.75 -6.45
CA ALA A 13 -4.71 -3.26 -5.17
C ALA A 13 -4.57 -4.80 -5.05
N GLY A 14 -4.84 -5.53 -6.13
CA GLY A 14 -4.65 -6.98 -6.17
C GLY A 14 -3.18 -7.38 -5.99
N ARG A 15 -2.28 -6.71 -6.72
CA ARG A 15 -0.84 -6.98 -6.65
C ARG A 15 -0.26 -6.59 -5.29
N ILE A 16 -0.72 -5.50 -4.71
CA ILE A 16 -0.40 -5.06 -3.34
C ILE A 16 -0.77 -6.14 -2.32
N ALA A 17 -1.95 -6.75 -2.45
CA ALA A 17 -2.38 -7.82 -1.56
C ALA A 17 -1.50 -9.08 -1.69
N GLU A 18 -1.14 -9.47 -2.91
CA GLU A 18 -0.18 -10.56 -3.15
C GLU A 18 1.18 -10.27 -2.53
N ILE A 19 1.71 -9.06 -2.72
CA ILE A 19 2.98 -8.63 -2.12
C ILE A 19 2.91 -8.70 -0.60
N HIS A 20 1.80 -8.25 -0.02
CA HIS A 20 1.54 -8.44 1.40
C HIS A 20 1.63 -9.92 1.76
N MET A 21 0.78 -10.78 1.19
CA MET A 21 0.70 -12.20 1.50
C MET A 21 2.05 -12.94 1.33
N ALA A 22 2.87 -12.56 0.36
CA ALA A 22 4.22 -13.10 0.21
C ALA A 22 5.10 -12.78 1.43
N ALA A 23 5.03 -11.55 1.95
CA ALA A 23 5.72 -11.15 3.18
C ALA A 23 5.11 -11.80 4.46
N PHE A 24 3.84 -12.24 4.44
CA PHE A 24 3.24 -13.00 5.55
C PHE A 24 3.91 -14.36 5.75
N GLY A 25 4.36 -15.02 4.68
CA GLY A 25 4.77 -16.43 4.69
C GLY A 25 5.85 -16.78 5.73
N ASN A 26 6.81 -15.88 5.98
CA ASN A 26 7.90 -16.09 6.93
C ASN A 26 7.74 -15.31 8.25
N ASN A 27 6.65 -14.55 8.41
CA ASN A 27 6.47 -13.69 9.58
C ASN A 27 5.75 -14.47 10.71
N ALA A 28 6.52 -14.92 11.69
CA ALA A 28 6.02 -15.71 12.83
C ALA A 28 4.90 -15.01 13.62
N MET A 29 4.90 -13.67 13.67
CA MET A 29 3.84 -12.90 14.34
C MET A 29 2.54 -12.94 13.54
N LEU A 30 2.62 -12.81 12.21
CA LEU A 30 1.44 -12.86 11.34
C LEU A 30 0.88 -14.28 11.23
N GLN A 31 1.74 -15.30 11.21
CA GLN A 31 1.30 -16.70 11.32
C GLN A 31 0.57 -16.99 12.65
N ALA A 32 0.99 -16.35 13.76
CA ALA A 32 0.29 -16.48 15.03
C ALA A 32 -1.09 -15.79 15.04
N GLN A 33 -1.26 -14.72 14.27
CA GLN A 33 -2.54 -14.01 14.12
C GLN A 33 -3.50 -14.73 13.15
N PHE A 34 -2.95 -15.36 12.12
CA PHE A 34 -3.67 -16.10 11.08
C PHE A 34 -3.15 -17.54 10.98
N PRO A 35 -3.43 -18.40 11.98
CA PRO A 35 -2.79 -19.70 12.11
C PRO A 35 -3.32 -20.77 11.15
N MET A 36 -4.38 -20.50 10.39
CA MET A 36 -5.00 -21.51 9.56
C MET A 36 -4.87 -21.21 8.06
N PRO A 37 -4.62 -22.22 7.22
CA PRO A 37 -4.48 -22.00 5.78
C PRO A 37 -5.78 -21.56 5.08
N ASP A 38 -6.94 -21.94 5.61
CA ASP A 38 -8.27 -21.65 5.03
C ASP A 38 -8.68 -20.17 5.13
N ILE A 39 -8.03 -19.40 6.01
CA ILE A 39 -8.27 -17.95 6.16
C ILE A 39 -7.34 -17.10 5.29
N HIS A 40 -6.35 -17.70 4.60
CA HIS A 40 -5.40 -16.94 3.78
C HIS A 40 -6.04 -16.32 2.54
N GLU A 41 -6.93 -17.04 1.86
CA GLU A 41 -7.69 -16.50 0.72
C GLU A 41 -8.63 -15.35 1.15
N PRO A 42 -9.50 -15.53 2.17
CA PRO A 42 -10.28 -14.43 2.74
C PRO A 42 -9.43 -13.24 3.22
N LEU A 43 -8.27 -13.49 3.82
CA LEU A 43 -7.35 -12.46 4.27
C LEU A 43 -6.76 -11.66 3.10
N GLN A 44 -6.37 -12.34 2.01
CA GLN A 44 -5.88 -11.67 0.81
C GLN A 44 -6.94 -10.75 0.20
N ASP A 45 -8.20 -11.20 0.15
CA ASP A 45 -9.30 -10.37 -0.33
C ASP A 45 -9.56 -9.15 0.55
N ILE A 46 -9.49 -9.32 1.87
CA ILE A 46 -9.59 -8.23 2.84
C ILE A 46 -8.45 -7.23 2.67
N ILE A 47 -7.21 -7.71 2.51
CA ILE A 47 -6.04 -6.84 2.28
C ILE A 47 -6.21 -6.08 0.96
N ARG A 48 -6.72 -6.73 -0.09
CA ARG A 48 -7.03 -6.08 -1.38
C ARG A 48 -8.07 -4.98 -1.20
N LEU A 49 -9.14 -5.23 -0.45
CA LEU A 49 -10.17 -4.22 -0.17
C LEU A 49 -9.62 -3.05 0.63
N LYS A 50 -8.77 -3.30 1.64
CA LYS A 50 -8.11 -2.21 2.38
C LYS A 50 -7.14 -1.44 1.49
N ALA A 51 -6.35 -2.12 0.66
CA ALA A 51 -5.45 -1.45 -0.28
C ALA A 51 -6.22 -0.52 -1.22
N LEU A 52 -7.39 -0.96 -1.71
CA LEU A 52 -8.26 -0.11 -2.52
C LEU A 52 -8.75 1.12 -1.74
N ALA A 53 -9.22 0.93 -0.51
CA ALA A 53 -9.65 2.04 0.35
C ALA A 53 -8.50 3.02 0.67
N ASP A 54 -7.27 2.51 0.90
CA ASP A 54 -6.08 3.31 1.16
C ASP A 54 -5.62 4.11 -0.08
N ILE A 55 -5.86 3.58 -1.28
CA ILE A 55 -5.54 4.27 -2.54
C ILE A 55 -6.50 5.44 -2.80
N ASP A 56 -7.78 5.28 -2.42
CA ASP A 56 -8.83 6.30 -2.61
C ASP A 56 -8.87 7.32 -1.46
N ASP A 57 -8.23 7.03 -0.33
CA ASP A 57 -8.24 7.90 0.84
C ASP A 57 -7.35 9.14 0.65
N PRO A 58 -7.90 10.36 0.72
CA PRO A 58 -7.15 11.61 0.55
C PRO A 58 -6.07 11.85 1.64
N LYS A 59 -6.16 11.16 2.78
CA LYS A 59 -5.18 11.22 3.88
C LYS A 59 -4.21 10.06 3.87
N THR A 60 -4.25 9.23 2.84
CA THR A 60 -3.29 8.15 2.65
C THR A 60 -2.57 8.36 1.32
N THR A 61 -1.28 8.08 1.29
CA THR A 61 -0.58 7.97 0.00
C THR A 61 0.05 6.59 -0.08
N VAL A 62 -0.25 5.94 -1.19
CA VAL A 62 0.27 4.62 -1.54
C VAL A 62 1.13 4.78 -2.79
N LEU A 63 2.40 4.40 -2.68
CA LEU A 63 3.33 4.35 -3.81
C LEU A 63 3.72 2.92 -4.11
N VAL A 64 4.03 2.66 -5.38
CA VAL A 64 4.36 1.34 -5.91
C VAL A 64 5.61 1.44 -6.75
N VAL A 65 6.49 0.46 -6.59
CA VAL A 65 7.71 0.31 -7.38
C VAL A 65 7.47 -0.73 -8.46
N ARG A 66 7.91 -0.46 -9.68
CA ARG A 66 7.81 -1.36 -10.82
C ARG A 66 9.18 -1.59 -11.44
N ASP A 67 9.40 -2.82 -11.87
CA ASP A 67 10.48 -3.12 -12.80
C ASP A 67 10.04 -2.69 -14.19
N VAL A 68 10.78 -1.76 -14.78
CA VAL A 68 10.56 -1.34 -16.17
C VAL A 68 11.72 -1.87 -17.01
N PRO A 69 11.44 -2.55 -18.14
CA PRO A 69 12.51 -2.97 -19.03
C PRO A 69 13.30 -1.74 -19.49
N ASP A 70 14.62 -1.91 -19.68
CA ASP A 70 15.52 -0.90 -20.26
C ASP A 70 15.12 -0.60 -21.71
N GLN A 71 13.96 0.04 -21.92
CA GLN A 71 13.61 0.63 -23.20
C GLN A 71 14.15 2.06 -23.17
N GLN A 72 15.39 2.15 -23.66
CA GLN A 72 15.99 3.24 -24.41
C GLN A 72 15.34 4.59 -24.20
N GLN A 73 16.15 5.55 -23.74
CA GLN A 73 15.96 6.98 -23.99
C GLN A 73 15.41 7.20 -25.41
N VAL A 74 14.09 7.23 -25.57
CA VAL A 74 13.46 7.74 -26.78
C VAL A 74 13.53 9.24 -26.62
N ASN A 75 14.69 9.77 -27.02
CA ASN A 75 14.93 11.12 -27.51
C ASN A 75 13.90 12.16 -27.03
N THR A 76 14.00 12.61 -25.79
CA THR A 76 13.52 13.95 -25.42
C THR A 76 14.49 14.98 -26.00
N SER A 77 14.41 15.14 -27.32
CA SER A 77 14.84 16.35 -28.00
C SER A 77 13.60 17.14 -28.37
N GLN A 78 13.56 18.35 -27.82
CA GLN A 78 12.68 19.47 -28.16
C GLN A 78 11.31 19.48 -27.51
N GLY A 79 11.18 20.42 -26.56
CA GLY A 79 9.93 20.77 -25.97
C GLY A 79 9.01 21.49 -26.95
N GLN A 80 7.72 21.32 -26.70
CA GLN A 80 6.72 22.33 -26.99
C GLN A 80 5.58 22.12 -26.01
N ASP A 81 5.48 23.07 -25.08
CA ASP A 81 4.32 23.41 -24.29
C ASP A 81 3.08 23.49 -25.19
N HIS A 82 2.24 22.45 -25.18
CA HIS A 82 0.84 22.46 -25.59
C HIS A 82 0.14 21.41 -24.74
N GLY A 83 -0.76 21.85 -23.86
CA GLY A 83 -1.64 20.97 -23.08
C GLY A 83 -2.45 20.08 -24.01
N GLN A 84 -2.02 18.84 -24.15
CA GLN A 84 -2.75 17.80 -24.88
C GLN A 84 -3.31 16.84 -23.85
N ASP A 85 -4.65 16.83 -23.75
CA ASP A 85 -5.41 15.82 -23.04
C ASP A 85 -4.98 14.44 -23.55
N ILE A 86 -4.35 13.68 -22.65
CA ILE A 86 -3.90 12.33 -22.92
C ILE A 86 -5.15 11.49 -23.14
N SER A 87 -5.32 10.94 -24.34
CA SER A 87 -6.50 10.14 -24.68
C SER A 87 -6.64 8.97 -23.70
N ALA A 88 -7.89 8.56 -23.39
CA ALA A 88 -8.14 7.44 -22.49
C ALA A 88 -7.47 6.13 -22.98
N GLU A 89 -7.26 6.01 -24.29
CA GLU A 89 -6.56 4.88 -24.92
C GLU A 89 -5.05 4.92 -24.67
N ASP A 90 -4.44 6.10 -24.70
CA ASP A 90 -3.01 6.26 -24.38
C ASP A 90 -2.75 6.08 -22.88
N GLN A 91 -3.68 6.50 -22.02
CA GLN A 91 -3.64 6.20 -20.58
C GLN A 91 -3.78 4.69 -20.32
N ALA A 92 -4.68 3.99 -21.02
CA ALA A 92 -4.85 2.54 -20.90
C ALA A 92 -3.61 1.77 -21.40
N LYS A 93 -2.97 2.23 -22.47
CA LYS A 93 -1.70 1.67 -22.96
C LYS A 93 -0.54 1.94 -21.99
N LEU A 94 -0.46 3.12 -21.38
CA LEU A 94 0.56 3.43 -20.37
C LEU A 94 0.36 2.62 -19.07
N LYS A 95 -0.89 2.27 -18.73
CA LYS A 95 -1.23 1.35 -17.63
C LYS A 95 -0.86 -0.10 -17.98
N SER A 96 -1.04 -0.51 -19.22
CA SER A 96 -0.71 -1.86 -19.70
C SER A 96 0.79 -2.07 -19.95
N ASN A 97 1.57 -1.02 -20.19
CA ASN A 97 3.00 -1.12 -20.50
C ASN A 97 3.92 -0.96 -19.27
N ARG A 98 3.34 -0.70 -18.10
CA ARG A 98 4.05 -0.68 -16.83
C ARG A 98 4.02 -2.10 -16.26
N GLY A 99 5.20 -2.67 -15.99
CA GLY A 99 5.33 -3.98 -15.36
C GLY A 99 4.53 -4.06 -14.04
N PRO A 100 4.25 -5.28 -13.53
CA PRO A 100 3.54 -5.42 -12.26
C PRO A 100 4.32 -4.74 -11.13
N ALA A 101 3.60 -4.20 -10.14
CA ALA A 101 4.24 -3.70 -8.93
C ALA A 101 5.04 -4.84 -8.26
N ILE A 102 6.26 -4.54 -7.83
CA ILE A 102 7.16 -5.48 -7.15
C ILE A 102 7.30 -5.15 -5.66
N ALA A 103 7.08 -3.90 -5.28
CA ALA A 103 7.06 -3.43 -3.90
C ALA A 103 6.12 -2.25 -3.77
N PHE A 104 5.73 -1.92 -2.53
CA PHE A 104 4.91 -0.75 -2.27
C PHE A 104 5.17 -0.17 -0.87
N ALA A 105 4.84 1.11 -0.72
CA ALA A 105 4.89 1.80 0.56
C ALA A 105 3.58 2.56 0.76
N LYS A 106 3.13 2.61 2.02
CA LYS A 106 1.99 3.46 2.40
C LYS A 106 2.32 4.34 3.59
N TRP A 107 1.74 5.53 3.59
CA TRP A 107 1.83 6.47 4.70
C TRP A 107 0.49 7.18 4.90
N ALA A 108 -0.01 7.09 6.13
CA ALA A 108 -1.12 7.90 6.60
C ALA A 108 -0.59 9.29 6.98
N HIS A 109 -1.30 10.33 6.52
CA HIS A 109 -0.94 11.72 6.72
C HIS A 109 -1.31 12.18 8.14
N PRO A 110 -0.66 13.24 8.65
CA PRO A 110 -1.03 13.81 9.94
C PRO A 110 -2.49 14.28 9.94
N VAL A 111 -3.22 13.89 10.99
CA VAL A 111 -4.58 14.33 11.27
C VAL A 111 -4.53 15.32 12.42
N ALA A 112 -5.10 16.51 12.25
CA ALA A 112 -5.07 17.54 13.27
C ALA A 112 -6.08 17.25 14.39
N GLU A 113 -5.81 17.75 15.60
CA GLU A 113 -6.75 17.65 16.71
C GLU A 113 -8.04 18.44 16.36
N GLY A 114 -9.18 17.74 16.29
CA GLY A 114 -10.48 18.30 15.89
C GLY A 114 -10.84 18.15 14.42
N GLU A 115 -9.98 17.52 13.60
CA GLU A 115 -10.33 17.12 12.24
C GLU A 115 -11.27 15.89 12.27
N ASP A 116 -12.40 15.97 11.58
CA ASP A 116 -13.37 14.87 11.45
C ASP A 116 -12.87 13.89 10.38
N TYR A 117 -11.84 13.12 10.74
CA TYR A 117 -11.28 12.09 9.89
C TYR A 117 -11.12 10.80 10.68
N ALA A 118 -11.60 9.71 10.09
CA ALA A 118 -11.35 8.35 10.54
C ALA A 118 -10.75 7.56 9.37
N GLU A 119 -9.63 6.89 9.62
CA GLU A 119 -9.02 6.00 8.64
C GLU A 119 -10.02 4.89 8.26
N PRO A 120 -10.07 4.45 6.98
CA PRO A 120 -10.91 3.34 6.56
C PRO A 120 -10.72 2.12 7.48
N PRO A 121 -11.80 1.60 8.09
CA PRO A 121 -11.69 0.57 9.12
C PRO A 121 -11.17 -0.74 8.51
N TRP A 122 -10.38 -1.47 9.29
CA TRP A 122 -9.93 -2.80 8.88
C TRP A 122 -11.06 -3.82 9.04
N LEU A 123 -11.34 -4.57 7.97
CA LEU A 123 -12.23 -5.73 8.03
C LEU A 123 -11.41 -6.93 8.50
N TRP A 124 -11.78 -7.59 9.59
CA TRP A 124 -11.05 -8.78 10.05
C TRP A 124 -11.78 -10.04 9.60
N PRO A 125 -11.07 -11.05 9.02
CA PRO A 125 -11.70 -12.33 8.73
C PRO A 125 -12.20 -12.98 10.01
N GLU A 126 -13.28 -13.77 9.89
CA GLU A 126 -13.75 -14.60 11.00
C GLU A 126 -12.60 -15.47 11.51
N ARG A 127 -12.50 -15.61 12.84
CA ARG A 127 -11.45 -16.39 13.54
C ARG A 127 -10.06 -15.75 13.59
N THR A 128 -9.94 -14.48 13.24
CA THR A 128 -8.76 -13.66 13.58
C THR A 128 -8.55 -13.64 15.09
N ASN A 129 -7.34 -13.89 15.56
CA ASN A 129 -7.00 -13.79 16.98
C ASN A 129 -6.82 -12.32 17.38
N LEU A 130 -7.93 -11.65 17.70
CA LEU A 130 -7.97 -10.23 18.05
C LEU A 130 -7.23 -9.92 19.35
N ASP A 131 -7.20 -10.84 20.32
CA ASP A 131 -6.52 -10.62 21.62
C ASP A 131 -5.01 -10.35 21.43
N VAL A 132 -4.39 -11.05 20.48
CA VAL A 132 -2.99 -10.83 20.11
C VAL A 132 -2.83 -9.45 19.47
N LEU A 133 -3.71 -9.08 18.53
CA LEU A 133 -3.68 -7.79 17.84
C LEU A 133 -3.87 -6.62 18.79
N GLU A 134 -4.87 -6.66 19.66
CA GLU A 134 -5.16 -5.61 20.64
C GLU A 134 -3.97 -5.39 21.59
N GLY A 135 -3.34 -6.46 22.06
CA GLY A 135 -2.16 -6.38 22.92
C GLY A 135 -0.97 -5.69 22.25
N TRP A 136 -0.76 -5.93 20.96
CA TRP A 136 0.30 -5.26 20.17
C TRP A 136 -0.04 -3.82 19.82
N THR A 137 -1.29 -3.56 19.40
CA THR A 137 -1.78 -2.21 19.09
C THR A 137 -1.60 -1.29 20.28
N LYS A 138 -2.06 -1.72 21.47
CA LYS A 138 -1.92 -0.94 22.70
C LYS A 138 -0.47 -0.59 23.02
N LYS A 139 0.45 -1.56 22.93
CA LYS A 139 1.88 -1.31 23.18
C LYS A 139 2.51 -0.35 22.16
N THR A 140 2.08 -0.43 20.91
CA THR A 140 2.56 0.44 19.84
C THR A 140 2.06 1.87 20.04
N GLU A 141 0.78 2.05 20.40
CA GLU A 141 0.20 3.35 20.74
C GLU A 141 0.87 3.97 21.97
N GLU A 142 1.11 3.19 23.03
CA GLU A 142 1.82 3.66 24.23
C GLU A 142 3.24 4.13 23.88
N ALA A 143 3.96 3.38 23.04
CA ALA A 143 5.30 3.74 22.59
C ALA A 143 5.28 5.00 21.71
N GLN A 144 4.34 5.10 20.78
CA GLN A 144 4.14 6.27 19.91
C GLN A 144 3.84 7.51 20.75
N GLN A 145 2.90 7.41 21.69
CA GLN A 145 2.52 8.51 22.58
C GLN A 145 3.71 9.00 23.42
N LYS A 146 4.56 8.07 23.87
CA LYS A 146 5.76 8.41 24.65
C LYS A 146 6.84 9.10 23.81
N ALA A 147 6.97 8.73 22.53
CA ALA A 147 8.00 9.26 21.65
C ALA A 147 7.61 10.58 20.97
N LEU A 148 6.37 10.67 20.47
CA LEU A 148 5.89 11.77 19.63
C LEU A 148 4.89 12.69 20.35
N GLY A 149 4.39 12.29 21.53
CA GLY A 149 3.42 13.07 22.28
C GLY A 149 2.10 13.18 21.55
N ARG A 150 1.55 14.41 21.44
CA ARG A 150 0.30 14.71 20.74
C ARG A 150 0.52 15.34 19.36
N THR A 151 1.75 15.35 18.88
CA THR A 151 2.08 16.01 17.61
C THR A 151 1.58 15.16 16.43
N PRO A 152 0.78 15.72 15.51
CA PRO A 152 0.40 15.02 14.28
C PRO A 152 1.65 14.54 13.52
N CYS A 153 1.69 13.27 13.14
CA CYS A 153 2.84 12.64 12.50
C CYS A 153 2.42 11.70 11.38
N TYR A 154 3.33 11.44 10.44
CA TYR A 154 3.11 10.45 9.40
C TYR A 154 3.30 9.04 9.97
N ASN A 155 2.35 8.15 9.71
CA ASN A 155 2.44 6.74 10.08
C ASN A 155 2.72 5.89 8.84
N GLY A 156 3.95 5.40 8.72
CA GLY A 156 4.42 4.60 7.58
C GLY A 156 4.41 3.10 7.83
N ARG A 157 4.07 2.31 6.81
CA ARG A 157 4.42 0.87 6.74
C ARG A 157 5.05 0.60 5.37
N VAL A 158 6.26 0.00 5.40
CA VAL A 158 6.98 -0.43 4.20
C VAL A 158 6.99 -1.95 4.18
N MET A 159 6.66 -2.54 3.04
CA MET A 159 6.70 -3.99 2.82
C MET A 159 7.47 -4.26 1.53
N GLU A 160 8.52 -5.07 1.66
CA GLU A 160 9.41 -5.50 0.57
C GLU A 160 9.35 -7.03 0.47
N ILE A 161 9.37 -7.56 -0.76
CA ILE A 161 9.52 -9.01 -0.98
C ILE A 161 11.01 -9.28 -1.15
N ASP A 162 11.60 -10.08 -0.27
CA ASP A 162 12.91 -10.68 -0.50
C ASP A 162 12.78 -11.71 -1.65
N HIS A 163 13.43 -11.45 -2.78
CA HIS A 163 13.50 -12.34 -3.94
C HIS A 163 14.59 -13.40 -3.79
#